data_AF-A0A1R7QGV5-F1
#
_entry.id   AF-A0A1R7QGV5-F1
#
_cell.length_a   1.000
_cell.length_b   1.000
_cell.length_c   1.000
_cell.angle_alpha   90.00
_cell.angle_beta   90.00
_cell.angle_gamma   90.00
#
_symmetry.space_group_name_H-M   'P 1'
#
loop_
_entity.id
_entity.type
_entity.pdbx_description
1 polymer ?
#
loop_
_entity_poly.entity_id
_entity_poly.type
_entity_poly.pdbx_seq_one_letter_code
_entity_poly.pdbx_strand_id
1 'polypeptide(L)'
;MDDNIKRLLVEAELKNLAAGSVFSVQDFRVSLSKKQFLSFLSHYLDQGEVSLVVPNIYYKVKFSNLFNPPRALPPDLSKVLAGITRLTGETFQYDGGYCANRLGLSTQVPLYHVLHTNGRSRRFKLAGVDVVLNHTDDQRLLQYPLQKVGMAISALYYLGPNVVDDKIIKAIKDQLSSEEYAKLLSADLPK
;
A
#
# COMPACT_ATOMS: atom_id res chain seq x y z
N MET A 1 -23.41 23.27 12.04
CA MET A 1 -23.64 22.96 10.62
C MET A 1 -24.70 21.87 10.56
N ASP A 2 -25.78 22.12 9.83
CA ASP A 2 -26.88 21.18 9.63
C ASP A 2 -26.38 19.86 8.99
N ASP A 3 -26.95 18.73 9.40
CA ASP A 3 -26.53 17.41 8.92
C ASP A 3 -26.81 17.23 7.42
N ASN A 4 -27.82 17.92 6.86
CA ASN A 4 -28.04 17.96 5.40
C ASN A 4 -26.91 18.68 4.67
N ILE A 5 -26.41 19.80 5.22
CA ILE A 5 -25.30 20.55 4.62
C ILE A 5 -24.04 19.70 4.62
N LYS A 6 -23.75 19.00 5.73
CA LYS A 6 -22.62 18.06 5.80
C LYS A 6 -22.73 16.99 4.73
N ARG A 7 -23.92 16.39 4.56
CA ARG A 7 -24.15 15.35 3.55
C ARG A 7 -23.87 15.84 2.13
N LEU A 8 -24.37 17.02 1.77
CA LEU A 8 -24.15 17.62 0.45
C LEU A 8 -22.68 17.90 0.17
N LEU A 9 -21.94 18.40 1.16
CA LEU A 9 -20.51 18.67 1.02
C LEU A 9 -19.69 17.39 0.80
N VAL A 10 -19.99 16.35 1.58
CA VAL A 10 -19.30 15.04 1.47
C VAL A 10 -19.63 14.38 0.14
N GLU A 11 -20.87 14.52 -0.34
CA GLU A 11 -21.28 14.06 -1.66
C GLU A 11 -20.50 14.74 -2.78
N ALA A 12 -20.35 16.06 -2.72
CA ALA A 12 -19.56 16.81 -3.69
C ALA A 12 -18.08 16.37 -3.68
N GLU A 13 -17.49 16.20 -2.49
CA GLU A 13 -16.11 15.70 -2.35
C GLU A 13 -15.96 14.28 -2.91
N LEU A 14 -16.88 13.35 -2.59
CA LEU A 14 -16.87 11.98 -3.09
C LEU A 14 -16.98 11.94 -4.63
N LYS A 15 -17.85 12.77 -5.21
CA LYS A 15 -18.01 12.87 -6.67
C LYS A 15 -16.76 13.41 -7.36
N ASN A 16 -16.05 14.35 -6.71
CA ASN A 16 -14.80 14.91 -7.22
C ASN A 16 -13.59 13.97 -7.09
N LEU A 17 -13.65 12.93 -6.25
CA LEU A 17 -12.59 11.92 -6.22
C LEU A 17 -12.45 11.23 -7.57
N ALA A 18 -11.21 11.05 -8.04
CA ALA A 18 -10.97 10.31 -9.28
C ALA A 18 -11.41 8.84 -9.13
N ALA A 19 -11.98 8.27 -10.20
CA ALA A 19 -12.23 6.84 -10.24
C ALA A 19 -10.92 6.06 -10.06
N GLY A 20 -10.94 5.04 -9.21
CA GLY A 20 -9.74 4.28 -8.87
C GLY A 20 -8.92 4.85 -7.71
N SER A 21 -9.47 5.80 -6.97
CA SER A 21 -8.88 6.36 -5.75
C SER A 21 -9.24 5.51 -4.53
N VAL A 22 -8.32 5.45 -3.57
CA VAL A 22 -8.52 4.81 -2.27
C VAL A 22 -8.57 5.91 -1.22
N PHE A 23 -9.60 5.86 -0.37
CA PHE A 23 -9.91 6.92 0.59
C PHE A 23 -10.41 6.38 1.94
N SER A 24 -10.38 7.24 2.94
CA SER A 24 -10.95 7.02 4.28
C SER A 24 -11.76 8.25 4.70
N VAL A 25 -12.37 8.21 5.89
CA VAL A 25 -13.10 9.36 6.44
C VAL A 25 -12.20 10.60 6.64
N GLN A 26 -10.90 10.41 6.88
CA GLN A 26 -9.96 11.51 7.11
C GLN A 26 -9.62 12.30 5.84
N ASP A 27 -9.91 11.73 4.66
CA ASP A 27 -9.67 12.40 3.38
C ASP A 27 -10.76 13.46 3.06
N PHE A 28 -11.82 13.55 3.89
CA PHE A 28 -12.90 14.52 3.73
C PHE A 28 -12.73 15.70 4.69
N ARG A 29 -13.05 16.92 4.21
CA ARG A 29 -12.91 18.14 5.04
C ARG A 29 -13.99 18.25 6.12
N VAL A 30 -15.14 17.64 5.85
CA VAL A 30 -16.28 17.62 6.77
C VAL A 30 -16.03 16.59 7.86
N SER A 31 -15.98 17.03 9.11
CA SER A 31 -15.90 16.12 10.25
C SER A 31 -17.19 15.32 10.41
N LEU A 32 -17.07 14.00 10.30
CA LEU A 32 -18.15 13.04 10.43
C LEU A 32 -17.77 11.97 11.44
N SER A 33 -18.73 11.55 12.26
CA SER A 33 -18.57 10.30 13.00
C SER A 33 -18.52 9.11 12.01
N LYS A 34 -17.88 8.01 12.43
CA LYS A 34 -17.85 6.77 11.65
C LYS A 34 -19.25 6.30 11.23
N LYS A 35 -20.24 6.44 12.12
CA LYS A 35 -21.64 6.08 11.85
C LYS A 35 -22.27 6.95 10.77
N GLN A 36 -22.05 8.27 10.83
CA GLN A 36 -22.55 9.20 9.81
C GLN A 36 -21.91 8.93 8.45
N PHE A 37 -20.59 8.71 8.42
CA PHE A 37 -19.88 8.41 7.18
C PHE A 37 -20.35 7.09 6.54
N LEU A 38 -20.54 6.04 7.33
CA LEU A 38 -21.09 4.77 6.85
C LEU A 38 -22.52 4.91 6.33
N SER A 39 -23.38 5.63 7.07
CA SER A 39 -24.75 5.91 6.65
C SER A 39 -24.78 6.64 5.29
N PHE A 40 -23.89 7.61 5.12
CA PHE A 40 -23.70 8.32 3.85
C PHE A 40 -23.22 7.38 2.73
N LEU A 41 -22.22 6.54 2.99
CA LEU A 41 -21.65 5.64 1.98
C LEU A 41 -22.54 4.46 1.61
N SER A 42 -23.53 4.10 2.42
CA SER A 42 -24.40 2.92 2.20
C SER A 42 -24.93 2.86 0.78
N HIS A 43 -25.52 3.96 0.29
CA HIS A 43 -26.07 4.00 -1.07
C HIS A 43 -25.02 3.71 -2.15
N TYR A 44 -23.81 4.27 -2.02
CA TYR A 44 -22.71 4.06 -2.97
C TYR A 44 -22.11 2.65 -2.90
N LEU A 45 -22.12 2.04 -1.72
CA LEU A 45 -21.73 0.65 -1.51
C LEU A 45 -22.75 -0.29 -2.17
N ASP A 46 -24.04 -0.01 -2.00
CA ASP A 46 -25.14 -0.81 -2.56
C ASP A 46 -25.16 -0.75 -4.10
N GLN A 47 -24.83 0.41 -4.69
CA GLN A 47 -24.71 0.57 -6.15
C GLN A 47 -23.39 0.05 -6.72
N GLY A 48 -22.42 -0.32 -5.87
CA GLY A 48 -21.09 -0.76 -6.31
C GLY A 48 -20.20 0.35 -6.90
N GLU A 49 -20.54 1.62 -6.68
CA GLU A 49 -19.70 2.77 -7.02
C GLU A 49 -18.54 2.95 -6.04
N VAL A 50 -18.74 2.49 -4.81
CA VAL A 50 -17.71 2.42 -3.77
C VAL A 50 -17.64 0.97 -3.28
N SER A 51 -16.44 0.50 -2.96
CA SER A 51 -16.24 -0.80 -2.31
C SER A 51 -15.39 -0.64 -1.05
N LEU A 52 -15.73 -1.38 0.01
CA LEU A 52 -14.86 -1.53 1.18
C LEU A 52 -13.70 -2.47 0.81
N VAL A 53 -12.45 -2.03 1.00
CA VAL A 53 -11.26 -2.84 0.69
C VAL A 53 -10.75 -3.55 1.95
N VAL A 54 -10.50 -2.76 3.00
CA VAL A 54 -10.17 -3.21 4.35
C VAL A 54 -10.92 -2.30 5.34
N PRO A 55 -11.03 -2.64 6.63
CA PRO A 55 -11.79 -1.83 7.58
C PRO A 55 -11.43 -0.34 7.53
N ASN A 56 -12.44 0.50 7.29
CA ASN A 56 -12.36 1.96 7.16
C ASN A 56 -11.57 2.51 5.94
N ILE A 57 -11.15 1.64 5.01
CA ILE A 57 -10.52 2.02 3.74
C ILE A 57 -11.45 1.62 2.61
N TYR A 58 -11.84 2.62 1.82
CA TYR A 58 -12.79 2.49 0.73
C TYR A 58 -12.11 2.78 -0.59
N TYR A 59 -12.72 2.30 -1.66
CA TYR A 59 -12.24 2.46 -3.02
C TYR A 59 -13.37 2.98 -3.90
N LYS A 60 -13.12 4.09 -4.60
CA LYS A 60 -14.03 4.57 -5.64
C LYS A 60 -13.83 3.72 -6.88
N VAL A 61 -14.82 2.90 -7.20
CA VAL A 61 -14.68 1.83 -8.18
C VAL A 61 -14.37 2.41 -9.56
N LYS A 62 -13.29 1.91 -10.17
CA LYS A 62 -12.98 2.18 -11.57
C LYS A 62 -13.48 1.03 -12.42
N PHE A 63 -14.27 1.32 -13.45
CA PHE A 63 -14.71 0.32 -14.42
C PHE A 63 -13.81 0.34 -15.65
N SER A 64 -13.59 -0.84 -16.23
CA SER A 64 -12.96 -1.02 -17.54
C SER A 64 -14.02 -1.32 -18.58
N ASN A 65 -14.05 -0.51 -19.64
CA ASN A 65 -14.91 -0.69 -20.80
C ASN A 65 -14.30 -1.64 -21.85
N LEU A 66 -13.15 -2.27 -21.55
CA LEU A 66 -12.54 -3.29 -22.41
C LEU A 66 -13.31 -4.62 -22.41
N PHE A 67 -14.27 -4.77 -21.49
CA PHE A 67 -15.13 -5.94 -21.37
C PHE A 67 -16.58 -5.57 -21.66
N ASN A 68 -17.35 -6.52 -22.18
CA ASN A 68 -18.80 -6.39 -22.35
C ASN A 68 -19.52 -7.53 -21.58
N PRO A 69 -20.22 -7.24 -20.46
CA PRO A 69 -20.40 -5.92 -19.85
C PRO A 69 -19.11 -5.39 -19.19
N PRO A 70 -19.02 -4.06 -18.91
CA PRO A 70 -17.90 -3.45 -18.20
C PRO A 70 -17.60 -4.14 -16.87
N ARG A 71 -16.32 -4.21 -16.50
CA ARG A 71 -15.88 -4.86 -15.25
C ARG A 71 -15.25 -3.88 -14.28
N ALA A 72 -15.58 -4.04 -12.99
CA ALA A 72 -14.89 -3.34 -11.92
C ALA A 72 -13.42 -3.78 -11.86
N LEU A 73 -12.51 -2.81 -11.79
CA LEU A 73 -11.10 -3.05 -11.59
C LEU A 73 -10.78 -3.02 -10.09
N PRO A 74 -9.94 -3.93 -9.59
CA PRO A 74 -9.50 -3.86 -8.21
C PRO A 74 -8.58 -2.64 -7.98
N PRO A 75 -8.48 -2.14 -6.73
CA PRO A 75 -7.48 -1.15 -6.39
C PRO A 75 -6.06 -1.73 -6.46
N ASP A 76 -5.10 -0.87 -6.76
CA ASP A 76 -3.68 -1.17 -6.63
C ASP A 76 -3.29 -1.28 -5.15
N LEU A 77 -2.51 -2.30 -4.78
CA LEU A 77 -2.03 -2.50 -3.42
C LEU A 77 -1.30 -1.26 -2.88
N SER A 78 -0.47 -0.60 -3.68
CA SER A 78 0.25 0.61 -3.27
C SER A 78 -0.69 1.73 -2.83
N LYS A 79 -1.83 1.90 -3.52
CA LYS A 79 -2.86 2.87 -3.15
C LYS A 79 -3.58 2.48 -1.86
N VAL A 80 -3.82 1.18 -1.67
CA VAL A 80 -4.41 0.64 -0.44
C VAL A 80 -3.49 0.90 0.75
N LEU A 81 -2.21 0.54 0.63
CA LEU A 81 -1.20 0.80 1.66
C LEU A 81 -1.09 2.30 1.96
N ALA A 82 -1.04 3.15 0.94
CA ALA A 82 -1.03 4.60 1.14
C ALA A 82 -2.29 5.11 1.88
N GLY A 83 -3.46 4.55 1.60
CA GLY A 83 -4.69 4.85 2.33
C GLY A 83 -4.61 4.44 3.80
N ILE A 84 -4.07 3.25 4.07
CA ILE A 84 -3.85 2.76 5.44
C ILE A 84 -2.85 3.68 6.18
N THR A 85 -1.72 4.02 5.55
CA THR A 85 -0.71 4.92 6.12
C THR A 85 -1.31 6.28 6.48
N ARG A 86 -2.12 6.89 5.61
CA ARG A 86 -2.80 8.15 5.94
C ARG A 86 -3.73 8.00 7.15
N LEU A 87 -4.50 6.92 7.22
CA LEU A 87 -5.48 6.68 8.28
C LEU A 87 -4.83 6.40 9.66
N THR A 88 -3.73 5.64 9.67
CA THR A 88 -3.19 4.98 10.87
C THR A 88 -1.78 5.40 11.24
N GLY A 89 -1.04 6.00 10.32
CA GLY A 89 0.41 6.23 10.47
C GLY A 89 1.26 4.96 10.29
N GLU A 90 0.67 3.83 9.88
CA GLU A 90 1.43 2.60 9.65
C GLU A 90 2.37 2.73 8.45
N THR A 91 3.57 2.18 8.60
CA THR A 91 4.59 2.07 7.57
C THR A 91 4.61 0.66 7.00
N PHE A 92 4.91 0.52 5.72
CA PHE A 92 4.96 -0.77 5.03
C PHE A 92 6.25 -0.91 4.21
N GLN A 93 6.84 -2.09 4.24
CA GLN A 93 7.97 -2.45 3.39
C GLN A 93 7.76 -3.87 2.87
N TYR A 94 8.00 -4.11 1.58
CA TYR A 94 7.89 -5.47 1.04
C TYR A 94 8.93 -6.39 1.66
N ASP A 95 8.56 -7.66 1.85
CA ASP A 95 9.47 -8.71 2.31
C ASP A 95 10.71 -8.83 1.42
N GLY A 96 11.82 -9.28 2.01
CA GLY A 96 13.10 -9.33 1.34
C GLY A 96 13.16 -10.30 0.16
N GLY A 97 12.42 -11.42 0.19
CA GLY A 97 12.35 -12.33 -0.96
C GLY A 97 11.65 -11.69 -2.16
N TYR A 98 10.56 -10.96 -1.92
CA TYR A 98 9.90 -10.16 -2.96
C TYR A 98 10.84 -9.08 -3.50
N CYS A 99 11.55 -8.37 -2.61
CA CYS A 99 12.49 -7.34 -3.02
C CYS A 99 13.65 -7.90 -3.84
N ALA A 100 14.24 -9.02 -3.43
CA ALA A 100 15.30 -9.70 -4.15
C ALA A 100 14.85 -10.12 -5.54
N ASN A 101 13.63 -10.66 -5.68
CA ASN A 101 13.07 -10.98 -7.00
C ASN A 101 12.85 -9.74 -7.87
N ARG A 102 12.26 -8.67 -7.30
CA ARG A 102 12.05 -7.40 -8.02
C ARG A 102 13.34 -6.74 -8.47
N LEU A 103 14.43 -6.95 -7.74
CA LEU A 103 15.78 -6.48 -8.09
C LEU A 103 16.55 -7.48 -8.98
N GLY A 104 15.93 -8.58 -9.44
CA GLY A 104 16.59 -9.57 -10.28
C GLY A 104 17.68 -10.40 -9.58
N LEU A 105 17.71 -10.38 -8.24
CA LEU A 105 18.65 -11.12 -7.40
C LEU A 105 18.13 -12.52 -7.03
N SER A 106 16.85 -12.78 -7.27
CA SER A 106 16.20 -14.06 -7.02
C SER A 106 15.21 -14.41 -8.12
N THR A 107 15.11 -15.68 -8.46
CA THR A 107 14.11 -16.22 -9.41
C THR A 107 12.83 -16.68 -8.73
N GLN A 108 12.78 -16.68 -7.40
CA GLN A 108 11.60 -17.08 -6.64
C GLN A 108 10.46 -16.09 -6.88
N VAL A 109 9.33 -16.57 -7.39
CA VAL A 109 8.12 -15.77 -7.61
C VAL A 109 7.21 -15.92 -6.39
N PRO A 110 6.97 -14.86 -5.61
CA PRO A 110 6.09 -14.93 -4.44
C PRO A 110 4.63 -15.19 -4.84
N LEU A 111 3.97 -16.12 -4.16
CA LEU A 111 2.54 -16.43 -4.36
C LEU A 111 1.60 -15.42 -3.67
N TYR A 112 2.13 -14.64 -2.73
CA TYR A 112 1.40 -13.69 -1.89
C TYR A 112 2.15 -12.36 -1.83
N HIS A 113 1.44 -11.28 -1.49
CA HIS A 113 2.10 -10.05 -1.09
C HIS A 113 2.44 -10.14 0.40
N VAL A 114 3.72 -10.27 0.73
CA VAL A 114 4.19 -10.24 2.12
C VAL A 114 4.90 -8.91 2.36
N LEU A 115 4.51 -8.22 3.43
CA LEU A 115 5.09 -6.95 3.84
C LEU A 115 5.36 -6.93 5.34
N HIS A 116 6.41 -6.22 5.73
CA HIS A 116 6.65 -5.80 7.10
C HIS A 116 5.90 -4.49 7.40
N THR A 117 5.45 -4.34 8.65
CA THR A 117 4.82 -3.12 9.13
C THR A 117 5.11 -2.86 10.60
N ASN A 118 5.11 -1.60 11.03
CA ASN A 118 5.12 -1.23 12.45
C ASN A 118 3.73 -1.38 13.11
N GLY A 119 2.67 -1.62 12.32
CA GLY A 119 1.33 -1.91 12.82
C GLY A 119 1.13 -3.39 13.17
N ARG A 120 -0.10 -3.76 13.51
CA ARG A 120 -0.43 -5.14 13.92
C ARG A 120 -0.35 -6.12 12.74
N SER A 121 0.21 -7.31 13.01
CA SER A 121 0.17 -8.43 12.08
C SER A 121 -1.27 -8.77 11.69
N ARG A 122 -1.54 -8.85 10.39
CA ARG A 122 -2.88 -9.18 9.87
C ARG A 122 -2.81 -9.63 8.42
N ARG A 123 -3.87 -10.27 7.96
CA ARG A 123 -4.05 -10.72 6.57
C ARG A 123 -5.36 -10.19 6.02
N PHE A 124 -5.35 -9.82 4.74
CA PHE A 124 -6.57 -9.53 3.98
C PHE A 124 -6.41 -9.99 2.53
N LYS A 125 -7.52 -10.11 1.80
CA LYS A 125 -7.51 -10.43 0.37
C LYS A 125 -7.69 -9.16 -0.46
N LEU A 126 -6.89 -9.01 -1.50
CA LEU A 126 -7.02 -7.97 -2.50
C LEU A 126 -7.01 -8.62 -3.88
N ALA A 127 -8.10 -8.45 -4.64
CA ALA A 127 -8.25 -9.06 -5.97
C ALA A 127 -8.03 -10.59 -6.00
N GLY A 128 -8.40 -11.29 -4.92
CA GLY A 128 -8.19 -12.74 -4.78
C GLY A 128 -6.81 -13.16 -4.28
N VAL A 129 -5.85 -12.23 -4.21
CA VAL A 129 -4.49 -12.49 -3.71
C VAL A 129 -4.42 -12.15 -2.21
N ASP A 130 -3.77 -13.00 -1.43
CA ASP A 130 -3.52 -12.70 -0.02
C ASP A 130 -2.44 -11.63 0.14
N VAL A 131 -2.73 -10.65 0.98
CA VAL A 131 -1.81 -9.65 1.48
C VAL A 131 -1.57 -9.95 2.96
N VAL A 132 -0.33 -10.25 3.29
CA VAL A 132 0.13 -10.59 4.64
C VAL A 132 0.98 -9.43 5.14
N LEU A 133 0.52 -8.82 6.23
CA LEU A 133 1.26 -7.79 6.96
C LEU A 133 1.84 -8.43 8.21
N ASN A 134 3.16 -8.46 8.30
CA ASN A 134 3.92 -8.99 9.44
C ASN A 134 4.44 -7.81 10.27
N HIS A 135 4.07 -7.78 11.54
CA HIS A 135 4.61 -6.81 12.48
C HIS A 135 6.13 -6.96 12.61
N THR A 136 6.84 -5.84 12.65
CA THR A 136 8.24 -5.76 13.05
C THR A 136 8.46 -4.52 13.93
N ASP A 137 9.24 -4.70 14.98
CA ASP A 137 9.74 -3.60 15.81
C ASP A 137 11.02 -2.98 15.22
N ASP A 138 11.69 -3.66 14.29
CA ASP A 138 12.91 -3.16 13.67
C ASP A 138 12.60 -2.06 12.64
N GLN A 139 12.69 -0.82 13.09
CA GLN A 139 12.48 0.36 12.25
C GLN A 139 13.48 0.46 11.09
N ARG A 140 14.63 -0.21 11.17
CA ARG A 140 15.66 -0.21 10.12
C ARG A 140 15.21 -1.03 8.91
N LEU A 141 14.33 -2.02 9.09
CA LEU A 141 13.66 -2.69 7.96
C LEU A 141 12.60 -1.80 7.31
N LEU A 142 12.06 -0.82 8.03
CA LEU A 142 10.99 0.06 7.56
C LEU A 142 11.51 1.40 7.02
N GLN A 143 12.83 1.61 6.98
CA GLN A 143 13.44 2.82 6.44
C GLN A 143 13.24 2.89 4.92
N TYR A 144 13.05 4.12 4.41
CA TYR A 144 12.73 4.39 3.00
C TYR A 144 11.58 3.51 2.47
N PRO A 145 10.41 3.53 3.14
CA PRO A 145 9.35 2.55 2.91
C PRO A 145 8.82 2.61 1.49
N LEU A 146 8.69 1.42 0.88
CA LEU A 146 8.24 1.21 -0.51
C LEU A 146 9.10 1.92 -1.58
N GLN A 147 10.25 2.48 -1.21
CA GLN A 147 11.23 3.05 -2.14
C GLN A 147 12.26 2.00 -2.55
N LYS A 148 12.96 2.25 -3.66
CA LYS A 148 14.01 1.32 -4.13
C LYS A 148 15.12 1.09 -3.09
N VAL A 149 15.48 2.12 -2.31
CA VAL A 149 16.48 2.00 -1.24
C VAL A 149 16.00 1.01 -0.16
N GLY A 150 14.77 1.15 0.34
CA GLY A 150 14.19 0.23 1.32
C GLY A 150 14.04 -1.21 0.78
N MET A 151 13.73 -1.35 -0.51
CA MET A 151 13.74 -2.65 -1.17
C MET A 151 15.15 -3.28 -1.22
N ALA A 152 16.18 -2.51 -1.52
CA ALA A 152 17.56 -2.99 -1.52
C ALA A 152 17.99 -3.45 -0.11
N ILE A 153 17.66 -2.69 0.93
CA ILE A 153 17.90 -3.08 2.33
C ILE A 153 17.20 -4.39 2.66
N SER A 154 15.92 -4.50 2.34
CA SER A 154 15.12 -5.71 2.61
C SER A 154 15.69 -6.94 1.88
N ALA A 155 16.08 -6.77 0.61
CA ALA A 155 16.69 -7.83 -0.18
C ALA A 155 18.04 -8.29 0.40
N LEU A 156 18.92 -7.34 0.74
CA LEU A 156 20.22 -7.65 1.34
C LEU A 156 20.09 -8.35 2.69
N TYR A 157 19.16 -7.89 3.54
CA TYR A 157 18.87 -8.52 4.83
C TYR A 157 18.39 -9.97 4.65
N TYR A 158 17.50 -10.21 3.69
CA TYR A 158 17.00 -11.55 3.38
C TYR A 158 18.07 -12.49 2.82
N LEU A 159 18.93 -12.01 1.91
CA LEU A 159 20.00 -12.81 1.33
C LEU A 159 21.08 -13.16 2.37
N GLY A 160 21.38 -12.21 3.27
CA GLY A 160 22.35 -12.38 4.33
C GLY A 160 23.81 -12.33 3.85
N PRO A 161 24.76 -12.16 4.79
CA PRO A 161 26.17 -11.86 4.47
C PRO A 161 26.90 -13.00 3.76
N ASN A 162 26.43 -14.24 3.89
CA ASN A 162 27.06 -15.41 3.27
C ASN A 162 26.74 -15.53 1.77
N VAL A 163 25.68 -14.87 1.31
CA VAL A 163 25.21 -14.93 -0.09
C VAL A 163 25.58 -13.66 -0.85
N VAL A 164 25.60 -12.51 -0.17
CA VAL A 164 25.89 -11.22 -0.81
C VAL A 164 27.35 -11.14 -1.26
N ASP A 165 27.56 -11.06 -2.57
CA ASP A 165 28.86 -10.91 -3.22
C ASP A 165 28.95 -9.59 -4.03
N ASP A 166 30.12 -9.32 -4.61
CA ASP A 166 30.35 -8.11 -5.42
C ASP A 166 29.41 -8.01 -6.63
N LYS A 167 28.93 -9.16 -7.16
CA LYS A 167 28.01 -9.17 -8.30
C LYS A 167 26.63 -8.69 -7.86
N ILE A 168 26.14 -9.15 -6.73
CA ILE A 168 24.87 -8.69 -6.13
C ILE A 168 24.94 -7.21 -5.79
N ILE A 169 26.03 -6.75 -5.17
CA ILE A 169 26.24 -5.33 -4.84
C ILE A 169 26.20 -4.48 -6.12
N LYS A 170 26.90 -4.90 -7.18
CA LYS A 170 26.87 -4.22 -8.46
C LYS A 170 25.48 -4.19 -9.08
N ALA A 171 24.75 -5.32 -9.08
CA ALA A 171 23.40 -5.39 -9.63
C ALA A 171 22.40 -4.48 -8.90
N ILE A 172 22.54 -4.32 -7.59
CA ILE A 172 21.75 -3.34 -6.81
C ILE A 172 22.14 -1.92 -7.21
N LYS A 173 23.44 -1.62 -7.24
CA LYS A 173 23.95 -0.28 -7.61
C LYS A 173 23.45 0.15 -9.00
N ASP A 174 23.45 -0.74 -9.97
CA ASP A 174 23.03 -0.46 -11.35
C ASP A 174 21.52 -0.14 -11.47
N GLN A 175 20.70 -0.48 -10.45
CA GLN A 175 19.26 -0.19 -10.41
C GLN A 175 18.90 1.08 -9.63
N LEU A 176 19.86 1.64 -8.92
CA LEU A 176 19.72 2.83 -8.10
C LEU A 176 20.38 4.02 -8.79
N SER A 177 19.77 5.19 -8.64
CA SER A 177 20.44 6.45 -8.93
C SER A 177 21.60 6.69 -7.96
N SER A 178 22.52 7.59 -8.32
CA SER A 178 23.63 7.96 -7.43
C SER A 178 23.17 8.47 -6.06
N GLU A 179 22.06 9.20 -6.01
CA GLU A 179 21.47 9.68 -4.75
C GLU A 179 20.88 8.54 -3.92
N GLU A 180 20.13 7.62 -4.54
CA GLU A 180 19.58 6.44 -3.87
C GLU A 180 20.68 5.51 -3.35
N TYR A 181 21.76 5.34 -4.11
CA TYR A 181 22.90 4.54 -3.69
C TYR A 181 23.64 5.18 -2.51
N ALA A 182 23.82 6.51 -2.52
CA ALA A 182 24.38 7.23 -1.37
C ALA A 182 23.51 7.06 -0.11
N LYS A 183 22.17 7.16 -0.26
CA LYS A 183 21.22 6.88 0.83
C LYS A 183 21.37 5.46 1.36
N LEU A 184 21.49 4.47 0.48
CA LEU A 184 21.70 3.07 0.85
C LEU A 184 22.98 2.89 1.69
N LEU A 185 24.09 3.52 1.29
CA LEU A 185 25.36 3.43 2.02
C LEU A 185 25.31 4.08 3.41
N SER A 186 24.46 5.10 3.59
CA SER A 186 24.24 5.76 4.88
C SER A 186 23.16 5.11 5.75
N ALA A 187 22.47 4.09 5.23
CA ALA A 187 21.32 3.49 5.89
C ALA A 187 21.74 2.57 7.05
N ASP A 188 20.89 2.47 8.07
CA ASP A 188 21.15 1.58 9.20
C ASP A 188 20.91 0.12 8.82
N LEU A 189 21.81 -0.76 9.24
CA LEU A 189 21.65 -2.20 9.01
C LEU A 189 20.59 -2.78 9.98
N PRO A 190 19.55 -3.45 9.45
CA PRO A 190 18.63 -4.24 10.25
C PRO A 190 19.34 -5.25 11.15
N LYS A 191 18.73 -5.55 12.30
CA LYS A 191 19.29 -6.50 13.29
C LYS A 191 18.86 -7.94 13.04
#